data_AF-A0A7V8VXA3-F1
#
_entry.id   AF-A0A7V8VXA3-F1
#
_cell.length_a   1.000
_cell.length_b   1.000
_cell.length_c   1.000
_cell.angle_alpha   90.00
_cell.angle_beta   90.00
_cell.angle_gamma   90.00
#
_symmetry.space_group_name_H-M   'P 1'
#
loop_
_entity.id
_entity.type
_entity.pdbx_description
1 polymer ?
#
loop_
_entity_poly.entity_id
_entity_poly.type
_entity_poly.pdbx_seq_one_letter_code
_entity_poly.pdbx_strand_id
1 'polypeptide(L)'
;GGTAIIAAPTFRPQAALSRDRLRERLLGNQLTAPQITKLDATVIRLGLAQARFVSAAPGANARGQTADLLLVANEAQDIEPRIWDAVFDPMAASTNATTVFMGTVWSQSTLLARQMRHLRVLEATDGRQRVWLVPWQVVAHDLPAYGDRVRARIAQLGDAHPFIRTEYFLEELDGDGGLFPPHRIAQLRGDHPRLDRARPGGRYALLIDVAGEEESGGAAVDHALGERGAPHDGRRDSTALTVVEVDTATRADGQAVYRVVDRRVWTGVRHTVLHDQLVDLARNVWKASWVVVDATGVGAGLASFLKATLGRKRGSLPAVEVIPFIFTGASKSRLGWDFLALIDSGRFREYRDDADVPTEAGRTTALYAAQLRATTYEVLAGPGNLLRWSVPARDGHDDLVISAALTAELERIDPRPRIAHGHEHT
;
A
#
# COMPACT_ATOMS: atom_id res chain seq x y z
N GLY A 1 34.81 -1.69 30.13
CA GLY A 1 33.37 -1.64 29.78
C GLY A 1 33.18 -0.58 28.71
N GLY A 2 32.03 -0.55 28.04
CA GLY A 2 31.78 0.38 26.93
C GLY A 2 30.31 0.43 26.55
N THR A 3 29.98 1.25 25.56
CA THR A 3 28.60 1.53 25.18
C THR A 3 28.27 0.97 23.80
N ALA A 4 27.17 0.21 23.71
CA ALA A 4 26.48 -0.07 22.46
C ALA A 4 25.29 0.87 22.28
N ILE A 5 25.13 1.45 21.09
CA ILE A 5 23.99 2.30 20.72
C ILE A 5 23.16 1.56 19.67
N ILE A 6 21.88 1.38 19.96
CA ILE A 6 20.91 0.75 19.07
C ILE A 6 19.88 1.81 18.69
N ALA A 7 19.99 2.32 17.47
CA ALA A 7 19.03 3.23 16.89
C ALA A 7 17.92 2.43 16.18
N ALA A 8 16.68 2.84 16.39
CA ALA A 8 15.52 2.36 15.65
C ALA A 8 14.69 3.56 15.14
N PRO A 9 13.81 3.39 14.14
CA PRO A 9 13.10 4.52 13.53
C PRO A 9 12.27 5.31 14.55
N THR A 10 11.65 4.63 15.50
CA THR A 10 10.88 5.23 16.61
C THR A 10 11.28 4.61 17.95
N PHE A 11 11.13 5.38 19.04
CA PHE A 11 11.33 4.81 20.37
C PHE A 11 10.22 3.82 20.73
N ARG A 12 8.96 4.27 20.62
CA ARG A 12 7.77 3.44 20.80
C ARG A 12 7.11 3.22 19.43
N PRO A 13 6.88 1.95 19.01
CA PRO A 13 7.19 0.73 19.75
C PRO A 13 8.61 0.17 19.51
N GLN A 14 9.32 0.57 18.45
CA GLN A 14 10.43 -0.22 17.89
C GLN A 14 11.64 -0.37 18.83
N ALA A 15 12.23 0.73 19.31
CA ALA A 15 13.39 0.66 20.20
C ALA A 15 13.06 -0.04 21.54
N ALA A 16 11.86 0.21 22.08
CA ALA A 16 11.38 -0.42 23.30
C ALA A 16 11.21 -1.94 23.15
N LEU A 17 10.65 -2.41 22.02
CA LEU A 17 10.53 -3.83 21.73
C LEU A 17 11.90 -4.50 21.58
N SER A 18 12.86 -3.86 20.90
CA SER A 18 14.23 -4.36 20.76
C SER A 18 14.92 -4.50 22.12
N ARG A 19 14.77 -3.48 22.99
CA ARG A 19 15.23 -3.52 24.38
C ARG A 19 14.61 -4.68 25.15
N ASP A 20 13.29 -4.84 25.07
CA ASP A 20 12.58 -5.87 25.84
C ASP A 20 12.98 -7.28 25.41
N ARG A 21 13.17 -7.51 24.10
CA ARG A 21 13.72 -8.77 23.58
C ARG A 21 15.12 -9.04 24.12
N LEU A 22 16.01 -8.04 24.14
CA LEU A 22 17.35 -8.22 24.71
C LEU A 22 17.28 -8.51 26.21
N ARG A 23 16.44 -7.77 26.94
CA ARG A 23 16.22 -7.96 28.38
C ARG A 23 15.77 -9.39 28.68
N GLU A 24 14.78 -9.89 27.95
CA GLU A 24 14.26 -11.25 28.14
C GLU A 24 15.37 -12.30 27.94
N ARG A 25 16.17 -12.16 26.88
CA ARG A 25 17.29 -13.07 26.61
C ARG A 25 18.36 -13.04 27.70
N LEU A 26 18.69 -11.85 28.22
CA LEU A 26 19.70 -11.70 29.27
C LEU A 26 19.21 -12.23 30.62
N LEU A 27 17.92 -12.06 30.95
CA LEU A 27 17.33 -12.59 32.17
C LEU A 27 17.13 -14.11 32.13
N GLY A 28 16.88 -14.67 30.94
CA GLY A 28 16.74 -16.12 30.74
C GLY A 28 18.06 -16.89 30.78
N ASN A 29 19.21 -16.21 30.80
CA ASN A 29 20.52 -16.85 30.78
C ASN A 29 21.22 -16.74 32.15
N GLN A 30 21.60 -17.90 32.70
CA GLN A 30 22.18 -18.03 34.05
C GLN A 30 23.51 -17.29 34.23
N LEU A 31 24.27 -17.07 33.15
CA LEU A 31 25.54 -16.34 33.19
C LEU A 31 25.34 -14.83 33.19
N THR A 32 24.35 -14.34 32.44
CA THR A 32 24.12 -12.90 32.26
C THR A 32 23.18 -12.31 33.30
N ALA A 33 22.15 -13.06 33.71
CA ALA A 33 21.13 -12.56 34.64
C ALA A 33 21.73 -12.00 35.95
N PRO A 34 22.73 -12.65 36.60
CA PRO A 34 23.33 -12.13 37.83
C PRO A 34 24.17 -10.86 37.62
N GLN A 35 24.59 -10.55 36.39
CA GLN A 35 25.48 -9.44 36.06
C GLN A 35 24.72 -8.16 35.66
N ILE A 36 23.40 -8.23 35.55
CA ILE A 36 22.58 -7.08 35.18
C ILE A 36 22.57 -6.08 36.34
N THR A 37 23.15 -4.91 36.12
CA THR A 37 23.27 -3.84 37.13
C THR A 37 22.25 -2.72 36.94
N LYS A 38 21.63 -2.62 35.76
CA LYS A 38 20.56 -1.66 35.48
C LYS A 38 19.63 -2.13 34.37
N LEU A 39 18.33 -1.97 34.59
CA LEU A 39 17.27 -2.08 33.59
C LEU A 39 16.40 -0.83 33.67
N ASP A 40 16.35 -0.06 32.59
CA ASP A 40 15.64 1.21 32.52
C ASP A 40 14.89 1.31 31.18
N ALA A 41 14.12 2.38 30.99
CA ALA A 41 13.37 2.61 29.78
C ALA A 41 14.26 2.60 28.52
N THR A 42 15.47 3.13 28.58
CA THR A 42 16.32 3.25 27.37
C THR A 42 17.62 2.48 27.48
N VAL A 43 17.92 1.88 28.63
CA VAL A 43 19.25 1.34 28.92
C VAL A 43 19.16 -0.03 29.59
N ILE A 44 20.03 -0.94 29.13
CA ILE A 44 20.37 -2.19 29.82
C ILE A 44 21.85 -2.12 30.16
N ARG A 45 22.22 -2.43 31.42
CA ARG A 45 23.61 -2.47 31.87
C ARG A 45 23.95 -3.85 32.44
N LEU A 46 25.07 -4.39 31.97
CA LEU A 46 25.65 -5.65 32.42
C LEU A 46 27.08 -5.38 32.87
N GLY A 47 27.31 -5.40 34.18
CA GLY A 47 28.57 -4.94 34.78
C GLY A 47 28.92 -3.50 34.36
N LEU A 48 30.05 -3.35 33.66
CA LEU A 48 30.55 -2.07 33.12
C LEU A 48 30.15 -1.82 31.65
N ALA A 49 29.44 -2.74 31.01
CA ALA A 49 28.96 -2.59 29.64
C ALA A 49 27.49 -2.14 29.64
N GLN A 50 27.10 -1.32 28.67
CA GLN A 50 25.71 -0.88 28.53
C GLN A 50 25.25 -0.88 27.08
N ALA A 51 23.97 -1.17 26.87
CA ALA A 51 23.27 -1.00 25.61
C ALA A 51 22.21 0.11 25.78
N ARG A 52 22.22 1.10 24.88
CA ARG A 52 21.25 2.20 24.86
C ARG A 52 20.38 2.12 23.62
N PHE A 53 19.08 2.25 23.81
CA PHE A 53 18.06 2.17 22.78
C PHE A 53 17.49 3.56 22.53
N VAL A 54 17.62 4.03 21.30
CA VAL A 54 17.35 5.42 20.92
C VAL A 54 16.51 5.50 19.65
N SER A 55 15.81 6.62 19.49
CA SER A 55 14.95 6.89 18.33
C SER A 55 15.68 7.71 17.30
N ALA A 56 15.53 7.34 16.03
CA ALA A 56 15.93 8.13 14.88
C ALA A 56 14.80 9.00 14.31
N ALA A 57 13.60 8.98 14.92
CA ALA A 57 12.47 9.81 14.50
C ALA A 57 12.83 11.32 14.46
N PRO A 58 12.24 12.08 13.52
CA PRO A 58 12.36 13.53 13.51
C PRO A 58 12.04 14.15 14.87
N GLY A 59 12.93 15.01 15.38
CA GLY A 59 12.78 15.67 16.69
C GLY A 59 13.24 14.84 17.89
N ALA A 60 13.73 13.60 17.72
CA ALA A 60 14.33 12.84 18.79
C ALA A 60 15.71 13.42 19.19
N ASN A 61 15.93 13.60 20.50
CA ASN A 61 17.20 14.06 21.05
C ASN A 61 18.16 12.89 21.29
N ALA A 62 18.77 12.38 20.21
CA ALA A 62 19.77 11.31 20.30
C ALA A 62 21.22 11.82 20.33
N ARG A 63 21.47 13.10 20.00
CA ARG A 63 22.83 13.69 19.94
C ARG A 63 23.57 13.60 21.28
N GLY A 64 24.90 13.47 21.21
CA GLY A 64 25.80 13.49 22.36
C GLY A 64 26.03 12.14 23.04
N GLN A 65 25.47 11.05 22.48
CA GLN A 65 25.87 9.70 22.87
C GLN A 65 27.13 9.27 22.11
N THR A 66 27.87 8.33 22.70
CA THR A 66 29.07 7.73 22.10
C THR A 66 28.91 6.22 22.07
N ALA A 67 29.18 5.62 20.92
CA ALA A 67 29.26 4.18 20.76
C ALA A 67 30.74 3.78 20.84
N ASP A 68 31.10 3.03 21.89
CA ASP A 68 32.47 2.55 22.09
C ASP A 68 32.65 1.11 21.60
N LEU A 69 31.55 0.33 21.61
CA LEU A 69 31.57 -1.09 21.30
C LEU A 69 30.87 -1.38 19.97
N LEU A 70 29.68 -0.83 19.79
CA LEU A 70 28.79 -1.19 18.70
C LEU A 70 27.81 -0.06 18.43
N LEU A 71 27.64 0.30 17.16
CA LEU A 71 26.57 1.17 16.68
C LEU A 71 25.65 0.35 15.77
N VAL A 72 24.35 0.35 16.04
CA VAL A 72 23.38 -0.45 15.27
C VAL A 72 22.31 0.47 14.68
N ALA A 73 22.16 0.43 13.36
CA ALA A 73 20.97 0.89 12.66
C ALA A 73 20.00 -0.29 12.53
N ASN A 74 19.02 -0.37 13.41
CA ASN A 74 17.99 -1.41 13.36
C ASN A 74 16.78 -0.90 12.57
N GLU A 75 16.23 -1.74 11.67
CA GLU A 75 15.25 -1.32 10.66
C GLU A 75 15.80 -0.16 9.82
N ALA A 76 17.04 -0.30 9.33
CA ALA A 76 17.77 0.75 8.64
C ALA A 76 17.07 1.27 7.38
N GLN A 77 16.16 0.50 6.77
CA GLN A 77 15.32 0.95 5.66
C GLN A 77 14.38 2.11 6.04
N ASP A 78 14.00 2.19 7.32
CA ASP A 78 13.07 3.18 7.87
C ASP A 78 13.80 4.36 8.57
N ILE A 79 15.12 4.40 8.51
CA ILE A 79 15.94 5.50 9.04
C ILE A 79 16.40 6.39 7.89
N GLU A 80 16.06 7.68 7.96
CA GLU A 80 16.51 8.64 6.96
C GLU A 80 18.04 8.75 6.90
N PRO A 81 18.67 8.64 5.71
CA PRO A 81 20.12 8.74 5.57
C PRO A 81 20.72 10.01 6.17
N ARG A 82 20.04 11.16 5.99
CA ARG A 82 20.48 12.46 6.51
C ARG A 82 20.49 12.50 8.04
N ILE A 83 19.51 11.88 8.68
CA ILE A 83 19.45 11.78 10.14
C ILE A 83 20.57 10.88 10.65
N TRP A 84 20.80 9.74 9.98
CA TRP A 84 21.90 8.84 10.30
C TRP A 84 23.25 9.57 10.28
N ASP A 85 23.57 10.19 9.16
CA ASP A 85 24.86 10.86 8.92
C ASP A 85 25.09 12.01 9.91
N ALA A 86 24.04 12.79 10.21
CA ALA A 86 24.18 13.98 11.04
C ALA A 86 24.17 13.70 12.55
N VAL A 87 23.59 12.57 12.99
CA VAL A 87 23.33 12.30 14.42
C VAL A 87 24.06 11.06 14.92
N PHE A 88 24.02 9.95 14.17
CA PHE A 88 24.44 8.64 14.65
C PHE A 88 25.84 8.26 14.19
N ASP A 89 26.19 8.50 12.92
CA ASP A 89 27.50 8.16 12.38
C ASP A 89 28.68 8.76 13.21
N PRO A 90 28.61 10.02 13.67
CA PRO A 90 29.68 10.60 14.51
C PRO A 90 29.85 9.91 15.87
N MET A 91 28.84 9.17 16.36
CA MET A 91 28.90 8.51 17.68
C MET A 91 29.95 7.40 17.74
N ALA A 92 30.30 6.80 16.60
CA ALA A 92 31.30 5.74 16.51
C ALA A 92 32.74 6.27 16.36
N ALA A 93 32.92 7.58 16.10
CA ALA A 93 34.18 8.15 15.64
C ALA A 93 35.33 8.02 16.65
N SER A 94 35.08 8.14 17.95
CA SER A 94 36.13 8.13 18.99
C SER A 94 36.87 6.81 19.11
N THR A 95 36.22 5.69 18.78
CA THR A 95 36.75 4.32 18.93
C THR A 95 36.76 3.54 17.63
N ASN A 96 36.23 4.13 16.55
CA ASN A 96 35.87 3.41 15.32
C ASN A 96 35.03 2.17 15.63
N ALA A 97 33.98 2.37 16.47
CA ALA A 97 33.10 1.29 16.88
C ALA A 97 32.52 0.58 15.66
N THR A 98 32.35 -0.74 15.77
CA THR A 98 31.74 -1.53 14.70
C THR A 98 30.32 -1.04 14.46
N THR A 99 30.00 -0.71 13.21
CA THR A 99 28.66 -0.25 12.82
C THR A 99 27.95 -1.35 12.03
N VAL A 100 26.75 -1.71 12.47
CA VAL A 100 25.92 -2.75 11.85
C VAL A 100 24.61 -2.13 11.36
N PHE A 101 24.30 -2.36 10.08
CA PHE A 101 23.01 -2.01 9.48
C PHE A 101 22.19 -3.27 9.31
N MET A 102 20.97 -3.29 9.85
CA MET A 102 20.06 -4.43 9.79
C MET A 102 18.68 -3.97 9.38
N GLY A 103 18.01 -4.76 8.56
CA GLY A 103 16.68 -4.47 8.07
C GLY A 103 16.32 -5.29 6.86
N THR A 104 15.17 -4.97 6.29
CA THR A 104 14.69 -5.59 5.05
C THR A 104 15.03 -4.71 3.86
N VAL A 105 15.36 -5.32 2.73
CA VAL A 105 15.61 -4.62 1.47
C VAL A 105 14.29 -4.07 0.92
N TRP A 106 14.28 -2.79 0.50
CA TRP A 106 13.09 -2.14 -0.05
C TRP A 106 13.39 -1.40 -1.36
N SER A 107 13.96 -0.20 -1.29
CA SER A 107 14.32 0.61 -2.46
C SER A 107 15.77 1.05 -2.42
N GLN A 108 16.33 1.41 -3.58
CA GLN A 108 17.71 1.89 -3.69
C GLN A 108 17.99 3.18 -2.90
N SER A 109 16.97 3.98 -2.56
CA SER A 109 17.12 5.26 -1.87
C SER A 109 17.25 5.13 -0.34
N THR A 110 16.97 3.94 0.21
CA THR A 110 17.06 3.69 1.65
C THR A 110 18.49 3.77 2.20
N LEU A 111 18.64 4.05 3.51
CA LEU A 111 19.94 3.99 4.19
C LEU A 111 20.56 2.59 4.08
N LEU A 112 19.76 1.53 4.25
CA LEU A 112 20.22 0.15 4.13
C LEU A 112 20.80 -0.13 2.73
N ALA A 113 20.07 0.20 1.67
CA ALA A 113 20.54 -0.02 0.30
C ALA A 113 21.80 0.80 -0.02
N ARG A 114 21.88 2.06 0.44
CA ARG A 114 23.10 2.88 0.32
C ARG A 114 24.30 2.19 0.94
N GLN A 115 24.15 1.64 2.15
CA GLN A 115 25.24 0.98 2.85
C GLN A 115 25.58 -0.39 2.25
N MET A 116 24.59 -1.16 1.82
CA MET A 116 24.84 -2.42 1.10
C MET A 116 25.67 -2.19 -0.17
N ARG A 117 25.37 -1.16 -0.97
CA ARG A 117 26.19 -0.81 -2.15
C ARG A 117 27.62 -0.45 -1.77
N HIS A 118 27.80 0.41 -0.77
CA HIS A 118 29.13 0.79 -0.29
C HIS A 118 29.94 -0.41 0.20
N LEU A 119 29.33 -1.27 1.02
CA LEU A 119 29.98 -2.45 1.58
C LEU A 119 30.33 -3.47 0.49
N ARG A 120 29.44 -3.72 -0.50
CA ARG A 120 29.74 -4.59 -1.65
C ARG A 120 30.98 -4.13 -2.44
N VAL A 121 31.17 -2.82 -2.60
CA VAL A 121 32.39 -2.27 -3.24
C VAL A 121 33.63 -2.60 -2.41
N LEU A 122 33.56 -2.44 -1.08
CA LEU A 122 34.67 -2.80 -0.19
C LEU A 122 34.94 -4.31 -0.17
N GLU A 123 33.90 -5.15 -0.12
CA GLU A 123 34.01 -6.61 -0.23
C GLU A 123 34.71 -7.01 -1.53
N ALA A 124 34.32 -6.42 -2.67
CA ALA A 124 34.95 -6.69 -3.96
C ALA A 124 36.42 -6.24 -4.00
N THR A 125 36.78 -5.22 -3.21
CA THR A 125 38.14 -4.68 -3.17
C THR A 125 39.10 -5.57 -2.39
N ASP A 126 38.67 -6.15 -1.26
CA ASP A 126 39.58 -6.89 -0.37
C ASP A 126 39.16 -8.33 -0.03
N GLY A 127 38.05 -8.81 -0.60
CA GLY A 127 37.53 -10.16 -0.42
C GLY A 127 36.93 -10.46 0.95
N ARG A 128 36.86 -9.49 1.87
CA ARG A 128 36.29 -9.71 3.21
C ARG A 128 34.79 -9.54 3.17
N GLN A 129 34.04 -10.55 3.62
CA GLN A 129 32.58 -10.47 3.72
C GLN A 129 32.13 -9.40 4.73
N ARG A 130 31.19 -8.56 4.31
CA ARG A 130 30.57 -7.42 5.01
C ARG A 130 29.06 -7.32 4.79
N VAL A 131 28.50 -7.99 3.78
CA VAL A 131 27.07 -8.04 3.50
C VAL A 131 26.58 -9.48 3.65
N TRP A 132 25.59 -9.65 4.51
CA TRP A 132 24.92 -10.93 4.73
C TRP A 132 23.46 -10.79 4.31
N LEU A 133 23.03 -11.62 3.35
CA LEU A 133 21.65 -11.74 2.95
C LEU A 133 21.12 -13.09 3.46
N VAL A 134 20.04 -13.04 4.24
CA VAL A 134 19.42 -14.24 4.82
C VAL A 134 18.03 -14.38 4.21
N PRO A 135 17.90 -15.01 3.03
CA PRO A 135 16.60 -15.14 2.37
C PRO A 135 15.68 -16.09 3.16
N TRP A 136 14.37 -15.98 2.94
CA TRP A 136 13.37 -16.69 3.73
C TRP A 136 13.56 -18.22 3.76
N GLN A 137 14.15 -18.81 2.71
CA GLN A 137 14.44 -20.24 2.63
C GLN A 137 15.46 -20.69 3.69
N VAL A 138 16.44 -19.84 4.02
CA VAL A 138 17.43 -20.13 5.07
C VAL A 138 16.73 -20.20 6.41
N VAL A 139 15.86 -19.23 6.71
CA VAL A 139 15.09 -19.22 7.96
C VAL A 139 14.10 -20.39 8.02
N ALA A 140 13.49 -20.75 6.88
CA ALA A 140 12.56 -21.86 6.78
C ALA A 140 13.21 -23.23 7.03
N HIS A 141 14.52 -23.36 6.83
CA HIS A 141 15.26 -24.57 7.16
C HIS A 141 15.24 -24.84 8.68
N ASP A 142 15.52 -23.80 9.47
CA ASP A 142 15.58 -23.90 10.93
C ASP A 142 14.20 -23.76 11.60
N LEU A 143 13.26 -23.07 10.94
CA LEU A 143 11.91 -22.82 11.44
C LEU A 143 10.85 -23.16 10.38
N PRO A 144 10.46 -24.44 10.24
CA PRO A 144 9.52 -24.88 9.20
C PRO A 144 8.19 -24.13 9.18
N ALA A 145 7.65 -23.80 10.36
CA ALA A 145 6.40 -23.05 10.50
C ALA A 145 6.49 -21.63 9.90
N TYR A 146 7.66 -20.98 9.95
CA TYR A 146 7.89 -19.72 9.24
C TYR A 146 7.86 -19.95 7.72
N GLY A 147 8.49 -21.04 7.25
CA GLY A 147 8.42 -21.43 5.84
C GLY A 147 6.98 -21.65 5.34
N ASP A 148 6.13 -22.31 6.13
CA ASP A 148 4.73 -22.54 5.78
C ASP A 148 3.95 -21.22 5.67
N ARG A 149 4.20 -20.29 6.60
CA ARG A 149 3.62 -18.93 6.58
C ARG A 149 4.01 -18.19 5.30
N VAL A 150 5.28 -18.20 4.93
CA VAL A 150 5.77 -17.51 3.72
C VAL A 150 5.17 -18.13 2.47
N ARG A 151 5.16 -19.47 2.35
CA ARG A 151 4.54 -20.17 1.22
C ARG A 151 3.06 -19.84 1.09
N ALA A 152 2.31 -19.82 2.19
CA ALA A 152 0.91 -19.42 2.18
C ALA A 152 0.73 -17.96 1.70
N ARG A 153 1.63 -17.05 2.09
CA ARG A 153 1.59 -15.66 1.66
C ARG A 153 1.93 -15.50 0.18
N ILE A 154 2.90 -16.25 -0.33
CA ILE A 154 3.22 -16.30 -1.77
C ILE A 154 2.02 -16.85 -2.56
N ALA A 155 1.40 -17.93 -2.10
CA ALA A 155 0.20 -18.49 -2.76
C ALA A 155 -0.98 -17.50 -2.75
N GLN A 156 -1.09 -16.68 -1.69
CA GLN A 156 -2.14 -15.67 -1.58
C GLN A 156 -1.90 -14.44 -2.45
N LEU A 157 -0.66 -13.95 -2.52
CA LEU A 157 -0.32 -12.67 -3.16
C LEU A 157 0.25 -12.79 -4.58
N GLY A 158 0.86 -13.92 -4.92
CA GLY A 158 1.75 -14.06 -6.07
C GLY A 158 3.21 -13.74 -5.73
N ASP A 159 4.14 -14.40 -6.42
CA ASP A 159 5.59 -14.23 -6.25
C ASP A 159 6.10 -12.86 -6.76
N ALA A 160 5.46 -12.33 -7.80
CA ALA A 160 5.75 -11.02 -8.38
C ALA A 160 5.25 -9.85 -7.51
N HIS A 161 4.49 -10.13 -6.44
CA HIS A 161 3.94 -9.09 -5.58
C HIS A 161 5.09 -8.34 -4.88
N PRO A 162 5.16 -7.00 -4.95
CA PRO A 162 6.32 -6.26 -4.44
C PRO A 162 6.67 -6.54 -2.96
N PHE A 163 5.66 -6.64 -2.07
CA PHE A 163 5.87 -7.09 -0.68
C PHE A 163 6.59 -8.45 -0.58
N ILE A 164 6.27 -9.44 -1.43
CA ILE A 164 6.97 -10.73 -1.43
C ILE A 164 8.42 -10.56 -1.87
N ARG A 165 8.63 -9.78 -2.94
CA ARG A 165 9.95 -9.54 -3.53
C ARG A 165 10.89 -8.81 -2.55
N THR A 166 10.40 -7.79 -1.86
CA THR A 166 11.17 -7.06 -0.85
C THR A 166 11.36 -7.87 0.43
N GLU A 167 10.26 -8.29 1.08
CA GLU A 167 10.31 -8.89 2.43
C GLU A 167 10.88 -10.31 2.47
N TYR A 168 10.64 -11.12 1.43
CA TYR A 168 11.06 -12.51 1.43
C TYR A 168 12.20 -12.79 0.45
N PHE A 169 12.16 -12.22 -0.75
CA PHE A 169 13.21 -12.45 -1.76
C PHE A 169 14.40 -11.47 -1.65
N LEU A 170 14.29 -10.43 -0.82
CA LEU A 170 15.33 -9.43 -0.58
C LEU A 170 15.76 -8.69 -1.85
N GLU A 171 14.81 -8.45 -2.74
CA GLU A 171 15.01 -7.72 -3.99
C GLU A 171 14.77 -6.21 -3.80
N GLU A 172 15.74 -5.38 -4.20
CA GLU A 172 15.55 -3.94 -4.31
C GLU A 172 14.54 -3.67 -5.43
N LEU A 173 13.46 -2.93 -5.11
CA LEU A 173 12.47 -2.49 -6.08
C LEU A 173 12.64 -1.01 -6.33
N ASP A 174 12.97 -0.68 -7.57
CA ASP A 174 13.00 0.69 -8.04
C ASP A 174 11.69 1.04 -8.75
N GLY A 175 11.21 2.25 -8.48
CA GLY A 175 10.08 2.86 -9.18
C GLY A 175 10.36 3.16 -10.66
N ASP A 176 11.55 2.80 -11.18
CA ASP A 176 11.92 2.91 -12.59
C ASP A 176 11.08 1.99 -13.49
N GLY A 177 10.46 0.95 -12.91
CA GLY A 177 9.35 0.23 -13.55
C GLY A 177 8.00 0.85 -13.18
N GLY A 178 7.11 1.06 -14.14
CA GLY A 178 5.72 1.42 -13.83
C GLY A 178 5.07 0.40 -12.89
N LEU A 179 4.09 0.82 -12.09
CA LEU A 179 3.37 -0.04 -11.15
C LEU A 179 2.71 -1.24 -11.85
N PHE A 180 2.34 -1.08 -13.12
CA PHE A 180 1.78 -2.14 -13.96
C PHE A 180 2.73 -2.45 -15.13
N PRO A 181 3.76 -3.27 -14.91
CA PRO A 181 4.66 -3.70 -15.99
C PRO A 181 3.92 -4.54 -17.03
N PRO A 182 4.47 -4.72 -18.25
CA PRO A 182 3.79 -5.39 -19.36
C PRO A 182 3.22 -6.79 -19.03
N HIS A 183 3.92 -7.58 -18.21
CA HIS A 183 3.42 -8.90 -17.79
C HIS A 183 2.16 -8.80 -16.92
N ARG A 184 2.07 -7.81 -16.02
CA ARG A 184 0.90 -7.57 -15.17
C ARG A 184 -0.27 -7.07 -16.01
N ILE A 185 0.00 -6.16 -16.96
CA ILE A 185 -1.01 -5.72 -17.94
C ILE A 185 -1.53 -6.91 -18.76
N ALA A 186 -0.66 -7.85 -19.15
CA ALA A 186 -1.08 -9.05 -19.87
C ALA A 186 -1.98 -9.96 -19.00
N GLN A 187 -1.70 -10.10 -17.70
CA GLN A 187 -2.53 -10.88 -16.77
C GLN A 187 -3.92 -10.28 -16.53
N LEU A 188 -4.09 -8.96 -16.72
CA LEU A 188 -5.40 -8.31 -16.63
C LEU A 188 -6.35 -8.78 -17.74
N ARG A 189 -5.83 -9.17 -18.91
CA ARG A 189 -6.67 -9.48 -20.09
C ARG A 189 -7.58 -10.66 -19.82
N GLY A 190 -8.87 -10.47 -20.05
CA GLY A 190 -9.87 -11.53 -20.09
C GLY A 190 -10.48 -11.67 -21.49
N ASP A 191 -11.22 -12.76 -21.68
CA ASP A 191 -11.82 -13.11 -22.97
C ASP A 191 -13.32 -12.76 -23.05
N HIS A 192 -13.93 -12.36 -21.92
CA HIS A 192 -15.36 -12.05 -21.85
C HIS A 192 -15.68 -10.70 -22.52
N PRO A 193 -16.86 -10.55 -23.14
CA PRO A 193 -17.24 -9.28 -23.76
C PRO A 193 -17.59 -8.23 -22.71
N ARG A 194 -17.41 -6.95 -23.07
CA ARG A 194 -18.09 -5.85 -22.38
C ARG A 194 -19.61 -6.07 -22.41
N LEU A 195 -20.28 -5.72 -21.32
CA LEU A 195 -21.73 -5.74 -21.21
C LEU A 195 -22.27 -4.32 -21.15
N ASP A 196 -23.52 -4.16 -21.57
CA ASP A 196 -24.29 -2.91 -21.47
C ASP A 196 -25.25 -2.92 -20.27
N ARG A 197 -25.54 -4.10 -19.70
CA ARG A 197 -26.42 -4.30 -18.55
C ARG A 197 -26.16 -5.61 -17.81
N ALA A 198 -26.74 -5.72 -16.63
CA ALA A 198 -26.68 -6.95 -15.82
C ALA A 198 -27.35 -8.14 -16.50
N ARG A 199 -26.69 -9.30 -16.39
CA ARG A 199 -27.27 -10.60 -16.76
C ARG A 199 -28.13 -11.15 -15.62
N PRO A 200 -29.16 -11.94 -15.92
CA PRO A 200 -29.94 -12.63 -14.89
C PRO A 200 -29.04 -13.48 -13.98
N GLY A 201 -29.21 -13.35 -12.67
CA GLY A 201 -28.44 -14.11 -11.67
C GLY A 201 -27.04 -13.57 -11.38
N GLY A 202 -26.53 -12.62 -12.17
CA GLY A 202 -25.23 -11.99 -11.94
C GLY A 202 -25.25 -11.07 -10.70
N ARG A 203 -24.09 -10.89 -10.08
CA ARG A 203 -23.89 -9.97 -8.96
C ARG A 203 -22.87 -8.91 -9.36
N TYR A 204 -23.26 -7.65 -9.24
CA TYR A 204 -22.45 -6.55 -9.75
C TYR A 204 -22.09 -5.57 -8.64
N ALA A 205 -20.91 -4.95 -8.77
CA ALA A 205 -20.50 -3.80 -7.97
C ALA A 205 -20.13 -2.63 -8.88
N LEU A 206 -20.46 -1.41 -8.44
CA LEU A 206 -20.00 -0.16 -9.05
C LEU A 206 -18.87 0.41 -8.19
N LEU A 207 -17.78 0.80 -8.82
CA LEU A 207 -16.56 1.28 -8.17
C LEU A 207 -16.28 2.68 -8.68
N ILE A 208 -16.47 3.68 -7.83
CA ILE A 208 -16.58 5.08 -8.25
C ILE A 208 -15.45 5.87 -7.62
N ASP A 209 -14.59 6.42 -8.47
CA ASP A 209 -13.60 7.41 -8.09
C ASP A 209 -14.13 8.80 -8.45
N VAL A 210 -14.19 9.70 -7.47
CA VAL A 210 -14.91 10.98 -7.60
C VAL A 210 -13.91 12.11 -7.74
N ALA A 211 -13.99 12.80 -8.87
CA ALA A 211 -13.24 14.03 -9.10
C ALA A 211 -13.79 15.22 -8.30
N GLY A 212 -12.93 16.19 -7.95
CA GLY A 212 -13.36 17.48 -7.45
C GLY A 212 -14.11 18.29 -8.51
N GLU A 213 -15.10 19.08 -8.08
CA GLU A 213 -15.78 20.06 -8.95
C GLU A 213 -14.95 21.35 -9.01
N GLU A 214 -14.76 21.92 -10.21
CA GLU A 214 -14.32 23.32 -10.33
C GLU A 214 -15.47 24.21 -9.84
N GLU A 215 -15.28 24.86 -8.69
CA GLU A 215 -16.12 25.99 -8.31
C GLU A 215 -15.95 27.11 -9.35
N SER A 216 -17.01 27.36 -10.11
CA SER A 216 -17.10 28.56 -10.93
C SER A 216 -17.21 29.79 -10.01
N GLY A 217 -16.08 30.48 -9.82
CA GLY A 217 -16.03 31.90 -9.47
C GLY A 217 -15.66 32.24 -8.02
N GLY A 218 -14.38 32.56 -7.80
CA GLY A 218 -13.91 33.19 -6.57
C GLY A 218 -12.41 33.44 -6.58
N ALA A 219 -11.97 34.55 -7.17
CA ALA A 219 -10.62 35.04 -6.97
C ALA A 219 -10.42 35.50 -5.51
N ALA A 220 -9.20 35.30 -5.02
CA ALA A 220 -8.65 35.62 -3.68
C ALA A 220 -9.06 34.61 -2.60
N VAL A 221 -8.16 33.96 -1.86
CA VAL A 221 -6.89 34.45 -1.29
C VAL A 221 -6.00 33.23 -1.02
N ASP A 222 -4.79 33.20 -1.59
CA ASP A 222 -3.56 32.69 -0.94
C ASP A 222 -2.38 32.74 -1.93
N HIS A 223 -1.96 33.97 -2.22
CA HIS A 223 -0.61 34.24 -2.66
C HIS A 223 0.27 34.39 -1.41
N ALA A 224 1.01 33.35 -1.01
CA ALA A 224 2.26 33.52 -0.28
C ALA A 224 3.12 32.24 -0.32
N LEU A 225 4.25 32.39 -1.04
CA LEU A 225 5.51 31.63 -0.94
C LEU A 225 5.67 30.33 -1.79
N GLY A 226 6.14 30.54 -3.03
CA GLY A 226 7.33 29.83 -3.51
C GLY A 226 7.17 28.70 -4.53
N GLU A 227 6.91 29.03 -5.80
CA GLU A 227 7.73 28.71 -6.99
C GLU A 227 6.88 28.84 -8.27
N ARG A 228 7.41 29.60 -9.25
CA ARG A 228 6.71 29.97 -10.48
C ARG A 228 6.70 28.81 -11.47
N GLY A 229 5.64 27.99 -11.43
CA GLY A 229 5.20 27.18 -12.56
C GLY A 229 4.20 27.95 -13.44
N ALA A 230 4.33 27.81 -14.75
CA ALA A 230 3.45 28.39 -15.77
C ALA A 230 1.96 28.07 -15.52
N PRO A 231 1.01 28.87 -16.04
CA PRO A 231 -0.42 28.65 -15.81
C PRO A 231 -0.81 27.23 -16.23
N HIS A 232 -1.31 26.45 -15.26
CA HIS A 232 -1.89 25.13 -15.51
C HIS A 232 -3.07 25.30 -16.45
N ASP A 233 -2.94 24.78 -17.67
CA ASP A 233 -4.05 24.62 -18.60
C ASP A 233 -5.15 23.79 -17.91
N GLY A 234 -6.41 24.24 -18.01
CA GLY A 234 -7.57 23.78 -17.22
C GLY A 234 -7.95 22.32 -17.46
N ARG A 235 -7.18 21.40 -16.88
CA ARG A 235 -7.44 19.96 -16.91
C ARG A 235 -8.53 19.62 -15.90
N ARG A 236 -9.75 19.45 -16.42
CA ARG A 236 -10.93 19.05 -15.65
C ARG A 236 -10.74 17.63 -15.09
N ASP A 237 -10.81 17.50 -13.77
CA ASP A 237 -10.84 16.20 -13.11
C ASP A 237 -12.09 15.41 -13.53
N SER A 238 -11.96 14.10 -13.67
CA SER A 238 -13.03 13.22 -14.18
C SER A 238 -13.48 12.21 -13.14
N THR A 239 -14.80 12.04 -12.98
CA THR A 239 -15.33 10.92 -12.19
C THR A 239 -15.27 9.65 -13.02
N ALA A 240 -14.69 8.59 -12.47
CA ALA A 240 -14.54 7.30 -13.14
C ALA A 240 -15.39 6.22 -12.47
N LEU A 241 -16.07 5.41 -13.29
CA LEU A 241 -16.79 4.21 -12.86
C LEU A 241 -16.19 2.97 -13.50
N THR A 242 -15.93 1.97 -12.67
CA THR A 242 -15.66 0.59 -13.07
C THR A 242 -16.79 -0.30 -12.59
N VAL A 243 -17.36 -1.11 -13.47
CA VAL A 243 -18.39 -2.09 -13.11
C VAL A 243 -17.78 -3.48 -13.14
N VAL A 244 -17.88 -4.21 -12.02
CA VAL A 244 -17.39 -5.59 -11.92
C VAL A 244 -18.53 -6.56 -11.65
N GLU A 245 -18.51 -7.70 -12.33
CA GLU A 245 -19.22 -8.91 -11.94
C GLU A 245 -18.41 -9.66 -10.89
N VAL A 246 -19.05 -10.03 -9.78
CA VAL A 246 -18.44 -10.75 -8.65
C VAL A 246 -18.82 -12.22 -8.73
N ASP A 247 -17.86 -13.05 -9.13
CA ASP A 247 -18.03 -14.49 -9.27
C ASP A 247 -17.34 -15.24 -8.13
N THR A 248 -18.13 -15.94 -7.31
CA THR A 248 -17.64 -16.73 -6.17
C THR A 248 -17.64 -18.24 -6.44
N ALA A 249 -18.10 -18.67 -7.62
CA ALA A 249 -18.28 -20.07 -7.97
C ALA A 249 -17.11 -20.64 -8.80
N THR A 250 -16.39 -19.79 -9.55
CA THR A 250 -15.32 -20.27 -10.46
C THR A 250 -14.12 -20.88 -9.74
N ARG A 251 -13.77 -20.42 -8.54
CA ARG A 251 -12.56 -20.90 -7.84
C ARG A 251 -12.89 -21.94 -6.77
N ALA A 252 -12.12 -23.03 -6.76
CA ALA A 252 -12.25 -24.12 -5.78
C ALA A 252 -11.92 -23.68 -4.34
N ASP A 253 -11.14 -22.62 -4.16
CA ASP A 253 -10.80 -22.03 -2.85
C ASP A 253 -11.89 -21.10 -2.30
N GLY A 254 -13.00 -20.91 -3.04
CA GLY A 254 -14.10 -20.04 -2.65
C GLY A 254 -13.80 -18.54 -2.74
N GLN A 255 -12.64 -18.15 -3.25
CA GLN A 255 -12.29 -16.73 -3.44
C GLN A 255 -13.02 -16.15 -4.64
N ALA A 256 -13.46 -14.90 -4.52
CA ALA A 256 -14.12 -14.20 -5.60
C ALA A 256 -13.15 -13.89 -6.76
N VAL A 257 -13.68 -13.95 -7.99
CA VAL A 257 -13.08 -13.43 -9.21
C VAL A 257 -13.93 -12.24 -9.65
N TYR A 258 -13.26 -11.12 -9.88
CA TYR A 258 -13.84 -9.86 -10.30
C TYR A 258 -13.61 -9.67 -11.80
N ARG A 259 -14.68 -9.70 -12.58
CA ARG A 259 -14.63 -9.48 -14.03
C ARG A 259 -15.18 -8.10 -14.34
N VAL A 260 -14.35 -7.20 -14.86
CA VAL A 260 -14.80 -5.89 -15.33
C VAL A 260 -15.72 -6.11 -16.52
N VAL A 261 -16.92 -5.53 -16.47
CA VAL A 261 -17.93 -5.67 -17.52
C VAL A 261 -18.26 -4.34 -18.20
N ASP A 262 -17.98 -3.20 -17.57
CA ASP A 262 -18.12 -1.88 -18.18
C ASP A 262 -17.24 -0.83 -17.46
N ARG A 263 -16.94 0.27 -18.17
CA ARG A 263 -16.22 1.43 -17.66
C ARG A 263 -16.82 2.72 -18.23
N ARG A 264 -16.96 3.74 -17.39
CA ARG A 264 -17.47 5.07 -17.79
C ARG A 264 -16.67 6.18 -17.14
N VAL A 265 -16.62 7.32 -17.82
CA VAL A 265 -15.94 8.54 -17.35
C VAL A 265 -16.85 9.73 -17.57
N TRP A 266 -16.96 10.60 -16.57
CA TRP A 266 -17.67 11.87 -16.67
C TRP A 266 -16.72 13.01 -16.35
N THR A 267 -16.60 13.98 -17.26
CA THR A 267 -15.75 15.15 -17.09
C THR A 267 -16.60 16.40 -16.99
N GLY A 268 -16.47 17.18 -15.90
CA GLY A 268 -17.20 18.44 -15.71
C GLY A 268 -18.72 18.30 -15.57
N VAL A 269 -19.23 17.15 -15.11
CA VAL A 269 -20.66 16.91 -14.87
C VAL A 269 -21.02 17.31 -13.45
N ARG A 270 -22.08 18.12 -13.28
CA ARG A 270 -22.59 18.52 -11.95
C ARG A 270 -22.96 17.30 -11.11
N HIS A 271 -22.61 17.33 -9.82
CA HIS A 271 -22.85 16.23 -8.88
C HIS A 271 -24.30 15.77 -8.78
N THR A 272 -25.28 16.67 -8.92
CA THR A 272 -26.70 16.31 -8.89
C THR A 272 -27.11 15.43 -10.06
N VAL A 273 -26.65 15.77 -11.26
CA VAL A 273 -26.90 14.98 -12.48
C VAL A 273 -26.17 13.64 -12.40
N LEU A 274 -24.93 13.67 -11.91
CA LEU A 274 -24.13 12.47 -11.73
C LEU A 274 -24.76 11.51 -10.71
N HIS A 275 -25.27 12.02 -9.58
CA HIS A 275 -26.00 11.22 -8.59
C HIS A 275 -27.17 10.44 -9.23
N ASP A 276 -28.04 11.13 -9.98
CA ASP A 276 -29.22 10.49 -10.56
C ASP A 276 -28.85 9.42 -11.60
N GLN A 277 -27.82 9.68 -12.40
CA GLN A 277 -27.27 8.71 -13.35
C GLN A 277 -26.68 7.49 -12.63
N LEU A 278 -25.90 7.68 -11.56
CA LEU A 278 -25.32 6.59 -10.79
C LEU A 278 -26.39 5.75 -10.09
N VAL A 279 -27.48 6.38 -9.60
CA VAL A 279 -28.62 5.67 -9.02
C VAL A 279 -29.34 4.81 -10.05
N ASP A 280 -29.56 5.32 -11.26
CA ASP A 280 -30.16 4.56 -12.37
C ASP A 280 -29.26 3.37 -12.76
N LEU A 281 -27.96 3.62 -12.93
CA LEU A 281 -26.98 2.56 -13.23
C LEU A 281 -26.99 1.47 -12.16
N ALA A 282 -26.97 1.84 -10.88
CA ALA A 282 -26.97 0.89 -9.78
C ALA A 282 -28.28 0.08 -9.72
N ARG A 283 -29.45 0.73 -9.86
CA ARG A 283 -30.74 0.04 -9.63
C ARG A 283 -31.29 -0.66 -10.86
N ASN A 284 -31.25 0.00 -12.01
CA ASN A 284 -32.03 -0.38 -13.19
C ASN A 284 -31.18 -1.07 -14.25
N VAL A 285 -29.92 -0.64 -14.40
CA VAL A 285 -29.01 -1.19 -15.42
C VAL A 285 -28.26 -2.40 -14.89
N TRP A 286 -27.54 -2.24 -13.78
CA TRP A 286 -26.63 -3.25 -13.23
C TRP A 286 -27.22 -4.04 -12.06
N LYS A 287 -28.34 -3.58 -11.48
CA LYS A 287 -28.95 -4.22 -10.31
C LYS A 287 -27.90 -4.55 -9.24
N ALA A 288 -27.05 -3.55 -8.97
CA ALA A 288 -25.85 -3.69 -8.18
C ALA A 288 -26.18 -4.20 -6.77
N SER A 289 -25.29 -5.06 -6.26
CA SER A 289 -25.30 -5.46 -4.85
C SER A 289 -24.51 -4.46 -4.01
N TRP A 290 -23.46 -3.88 -4.58
CA TRP A 290 -22.55 -2.97 -3.89
C TRP A 290 -22.20 -1.74 -4.71
N VAL A 291 -21.94 -0.63 -4.01
CA VAL A 291 -21.29 0.56 -4.57
C VAL A 291 -20.13 0.93 -3.65
N VAL A 292 -18.90 0.84 -4.15
CA VAL A 292 -17.73 1.41 -3.49
C VAL A 292 -17.50 2.79 -4.09
N VAL A 293 -17.41 3.82 -3.26
CA VAL A 293 -17.32 5.21 -3.73
C VAL A 293 -16.28 5.97 -2.94
N ASP A 294 -15.45 6.74 -3.65
CA ASP A 294 -14.58 7.74 -3.01
C ASP A 294 -15.42 8.75 -2.22
N ALA A 295 -15.17 8.80 -0.92
CA ALA A 295 -15.80 9.69 0.04
C ALA A 295 -14.83 10.76 0.56
N THR A 296 -13.77 11.06 -0.19
CA THR A 296 -12.75 12.06 0.14
C THR A 296 -13.17 13.44 -0.38
N GLY A 297 -13.01 14.47 0.45
CA GLY A 297 -13.30 15.85 0.07
C GLY A 297 -14.71 16.01 -0.53
N VAL A 298 -14.76 16.40 -1.80
CA VAL A 298 -15.99 16.62 -2.58
C VAL A 298 -16.82 15.33 -2.75
N GLY A 299 -16.17 14.16 -2.80
CA GLY A 299 -16.84 12.86 -2.89
C GLY A 299 -17.68 12.49 -1.66
N ALA A 300 -17.42 13.09 -0.49
CA ALA A 300 -18.15 12.81 0.74
C ALA A 300 -19.66 13.10 0.62
N GLY A 301 -20.02 14.18 -0.09
CA GLY A 301 -21.41 14.56 -0.35
C GLY A 301 -22.10 13.52 -1.24
N LEU A 302 -21.49 13.19 -2.39
CA LEU A 302 -22.02 12.20 -3.32
C LEU A 302 -22.18 10.82 -2.67
N ALA A 303 -21.18 10.36 -1.91
CA ALA A 303 -21.25 9.11 -1.17
C ALA A 303 -22.41 9.09 -0.16
N SER A 304 -22.63 10.19 0.55
CA SER A 304 -23.73 10.33 1.51
C SER A 304 -25.10 10.27 0.84
N PHE A 305 -25.28 10.97 -0.29
CA PHE A 305 -26.52 10.94 -1.06
C PHE A 305 -26.79 9.56 -1.68
N LEU A 306 -25.77 8.93 -2.28
CA LEU A 306 -25.89 7.56 -2.80
C LEU A 306 -26.31 6.61 -1.70
N LYS A 307 -25.70 6.68 -0.50
CA LYS A 307 -26.08 5.83 0.63
C LYS A 307 -27.53 6.06 1.08
N ALA A 308 -27.99 7.31 1.13
CA ALA A 308 -29.37 7.64 1.49
C ALA A 308 -30.39 7.09 0.48
N THR A 309 -30.07 7.19 -0.82
CA THR A 309 -30.96 6.78 -1.91
C THR A 309 -30.91 5.28 -2.19
N LEU A 310 -29.73 4.67 -2.17
CA LEU A 310 -29.49 3.27 -2.56
C LEU A 310 -29.60 2.29 -1.38
N GLY A 311 -29.27 2.72 -0.16
CA GLY A 311 -29.26 1.88 1.04
C GLY A 311 -30.66 1.48 1.55
N ARG A 312 -31.72 1.98 0.91
CA ARG A 312 -33.12 1.63 1.22
C ARG A 312 -33.68 0.71 0.12
N LYS A 313 -34.56 -0.21 0.48
CA LYS A 313 -35.37 -0.96 -0.50
C LYS A 313 -36.29 0.00 -1.24
N ARG A 314 -36.54 -0.26 -2.54
CA ARG A 314 -37.50 0.51 -3.36
C ARG A 314 -38.45 -0.46 -4.04
N GLY A 315 -39.65 -0.60 -3.50
CA GLY A 315 -40.59 -1.63 -3.96
C GLY A 315 -39.99 -3.03 -3.80
N SER A 316 -39.96 -3.81 -4.87
CA SER A 316 -39.33 -5.14 -4.91
C SER A 316 -37.81 -5.12 -5.09
N LEU A 317 -37.21 -3.95 -5.36
CA LEU A 317 -35.76 -3.84 -5.55
C LEU A 317 -35.04 -3.86 -4.20
N PRO A 318 -34.00 -4.71 -4.04
CA PRO A 318 -33.22 -4.77 -2.81
C PRO A 318 -32.49 -3.45 -2.54
N ALA A 319 -32.07 -3.27 -1.29
CA ALA A 319 -31.12 -2.22 -0.94
C ALA A 319 -29.75 -2.55 -1.55
N VAL A 320 -29.05 -1.53 -2.01
CA VAL A 320 -27.67 -1.64 -2.47
C VAL A 320 -26.76 -1.17 -1.34
N GLU A 321 -25.75 -1.96 -1.00
CA GLU A 321 -24.82 -1.61 0.07
C GLU A 321 -23.78 -0.61 -0.45
N VAL A 322 -23.79 0.61 0.11
CA VAL A 322 -22.85 1.69 -0.27
C VAL A 322 -21.70 1.73 0.73
N ILE A 323 -20.48 1.50 0.24
CA ILE A 323 -19.23 1.47 1.00
C ILE A 323 -18.43 2.75 0.69
N PRO A 324 -18.40 3.74 1.59
CA PRO A 324 -17.53 4.89 1.43
C PRO A 324 -16.07 4.49 1.64
N PHE A 325 -15.20 4.88 0.72
CA PHE A 325 -13.76 4.74 0.87
C PHE A 325 -13.12 6.11 1.07
N ILE A 326 -12.31 6.26 2.12
CA ILE A 326 -11.64 7.53 2.43
C ILE A 326 -10.16 7.37 2.09
N PHE A 327 -9.66 8.19 1.17
CA PHE A 327 -8.26 8.20 0.78
C PHE A 327 -7.40 8.94 1.81
N THR A 328 -6.43 8.22 2.35
CA THR A 328 -5.27 8.72 3.10
C THR A 328 -4.02 8.06 2.52
N GLY A 329 -2.83 8.53 2.86
CA GLY A 329 -1.58 7.88 2.43
C GLY A 329 -1.56 6.38 2.78
N ALA A 330 -2.05 6.01 3.97
CA ALA A 330 -2.12 4.62 4.41
C ALA A 330 -3.21 3.80 3.68
N SER A 331 -4.41 4.36 3.49
CA SER A 331 -5.49 3.64 2.79
C SER A 331 -5.20 3.50 1.29
N LYS A 332 -4.64 4.52 0.63
CA LYS A 332 -4.23 4.45 -0.80
C LYS A 332 -3.11 3.43 -1.00
N SER A 333 -2.13 3.39 -0.10
CA SER A 333 -1.07 2.37 -0.15
C SER A 333 -1.64 0.96 -0.01
N ARG A 334 -2.51 0.73 0.98
CA ARG A 334 -3.16 -0.57 1.20
C ARG A 334 -3.98 -0.99 -0.02
N LEU A 335 -4.78 -0.06 -0.56
CA LEU A 335 -5.58 -0.29 -1.76
C LEU A 335 -4.71 -0.73 -2.94
N GLY A 336 -3.56 -0.06 -3.16
CA GLY A 336 -2.61 -0.43 -4.21
C GLY A 336 -2.08 -1.84 -4.01
N TRP A 337 -1.65 -2.19 -2.78
CA TRP A 337 -1.19 -3.55 -2.48
C TRP A 337 -2.26 -4.61 -2.71
N ASP A 338 -3.46 -4.40 -2.17
CA ASP A 338 -4.55 -5.37 -2.27
C ASP A 338 -5.00 -5.52 -3.74
N PHE A 339 -4.96 -4.45 -4.53
CA PHE A 339 -5.25 -4.52 -5.96
C PHE A 339 -4.20 -5.29 -6.75
N LEU A 340 -2.90 -5.06 -6.50
CA LEU A 340 -1.83 -5.86 -7.12
C LEU A 340 -2.00 -7.35 -6.79
N ALA A 341 -2.35 -7.67 -5.54
CA ALA A 341 -2.62 -9.04 -5.13
C ALA A 341 -3.80 -9.67 -5.90
N LEU A 342 -4.87 -8.92 -6.17
CA LEU A 342 -5.98 -9.41 -6.99
C LEU A 342 -5.56 -9.71 -8.42
N ILE A 343 -4.69 -8.88 -9.01
CA ILE A 343 -4.21 -9.07 -10.39
C ILE A 343 -3.27 -10.29 -10.45
N ASP A 344 -2.25 -10.30 -9.59
CA ASP A 344 -1.16 -11.28 -9.60
C ASP A 344 -1.68 -12.68 -9.19
N SER A 345 -2.73 -12.77 -8.36
CA SER A 345 -3.44 -14.04 -8.04
C SER A 345 -4.46 -14.49 -9.09
N GLY A 346 -4.62 -13.71 -10.16
CA GLY A 346 -5.51 -14.02 -11.27
C GLY A 346 -6.99 -13.77 -11.01
N ARG A 347 -7.32 -12.96 -9.99
CA ARG A 347 -8.69 -12.73 -9.51
C ARG A 347 -9.32 -11.44 -10.03
N PHE A 348 -8.56 -10.55 -10.67
CA PHE A 348 -9.10 -9.40 -11.40
C PHE A 348 -8.89 -9.56 -12.91
N ARG A 349 -9.96 -9.40 -13.70
CA ARG A 349 -9.96 -9.61 -15.15
C ARG A 349 -10.71 -8.51 -15.88
N GLU A 350 -10.05 -7.87 -16.84
CA GLU A 350 -10.65 -6.97 -17.83
C GLU A 350 -11.48 -7.73 -18.86
N TYR A 351 -12.44 -7.07 -19.48
CA TYR A 351 -13.10 -7.58 -20.67
C TYR A 351 -12.12 -7.61 -21.86
N ARG A 352 -12.49 -8.35 -22.91
CA ARG A 352 -11.76 -8.42 -24.17
C ARG A 352 -11.53 -7.02 -24.72
N ASP A 353 -10.28 -6.72 -25.03
CA ASP A 353 -9.83 -5.40 -25.49
C ASP A 353 -10.67 -4.90 -26.67
N ASP A 354 -11.31 -3.74 -26.45
CA ASP A 354 -12.12 -3.02 -27.43
C ASP A 354 -11.57 -1.61 -27.70
N ALA A 355 -10.30 -1.34 -27.34
CA ALA A 355 -9.68 -0.02 -27.47
C ALA A 355 -9.63 0.50 -28.92
N ASP A 356 -9.49 -0.39 -29.90
CA ASP A 356 -9.44 -0.05 -31.32
C ASP A 356 -10.84 0.22 -31.92
N VAL A 357 -11.91 -0.02 -31.17
CA VAL A 357 -13.28 0.26 -31.61
C VAL A 357 -13.51 1.78 -31.46
N PRO A 358 -13.86 2.52 -32.52
CA PRO A 358 -13.98 3.99 -32.50
C PRO A 358 -15.28 4.47 -31.84
N THR A 359 -15.52 4.04 -30.61
CA THR A 359 -16.66 4.40 -29.77
C THR A 359 -16.18 5.16 -28.54
N GLU A 360 -17.10 5.75 -27.78
CA GLU A 360 -16.76 6.31 -26.46
C GLU A 360 -16.23 5.24 -25.52
N ALA A 361 -16.85 4.05 -25.52
CA ALA A 361 -16.41 2.91 -24.72
C ALA A 361 -14.98 2.45 -25.06
N GLY A 362 -14.66 2.30 -26.36
CA GLY A 362 -13.31 1.96 -26.81
C GLY A 362 -12.28 3.04 -26.43
N ARG A 363 -12.64 4.32 -26.53
CA ARG A 363 -11.79 5.43 -26.03
C ARG A 363 -11.53 5.34 -24.53
N THR A 364 -12.53 4.97 -23.73
CA THR A 364 -12.35 4.74 -22.28
C THR A 364 -11.40 3.57 -22.00
N THR A 365 -11.48 2.48 -22.78
CA THR A 365 -10.53 1.35 -22.67
C THR A 365 -9.11 1.78 -23.02
N ALA A 366 -8.94 2.50 -24.12
CA ALA A 366 -7.64 3.06 -24.52
C ALA A 366 -7.06 3.98 -23.43
N LEU A 367 -7.89 4.83 -22.81
CA LEU A 367 -7.50 5.70 -21.72
C LEU A 367 -7.07 4.90 -20.48
N TYR A 368 -7.85 3.91 -20.05
CA TYR A 368 -7.47 3.03 -18.94
C TYR A 368 -6.12 2.34 -19.18
N ALA A 369 -5.91 1.78 -20.38
CA ALA A 369 -4.65 1.15 -20.75
C ALA A 369 -3.46 2.14 -20.73
N ALA A 370 -3.69 3.39 -21.12
CA ALA A 370 -2.68 4.45 -21.03
C ALA A 370 -2.36 4.80 -19.58
N GLN A 371 -3.37 4.94 -18.71
CA GLN A 371 -3.18 5.19 -17.29
C GLN A 371 -2.40 4.06 -16.61
N LEU A 372 -2.70 2.80 -16.90
CA LEU A 372 -1.94 1.65 -16.38
C LEU A 372 -0.44 1.75 -16.74
N ARG A 373 -0.13 2.03 -18.00
CA ARG A 373 1.26 2.18 -18.47
C ARG A 373 1.97 3.37 -17.85
N ALA A 374 1.25 4.46 -17.60
CA ALA A 374 1.78 5.69 -17.03
C ALA A 374 1.83 5.69 -15.49
N THR A 375 1.18 4.72 -14.82
CA THR A 375 1.17 4.67 -13.37
C THR A 375 2.56 4.31 -12.86
N THR A 376 3.13 5.22 -12.09
CA THR A 376 4.40 5.05 -11.41
C THR A 376 4.17 4.75 -9.95
N TYR A 377 5.20 4.25 -9.28
CA TYR A 377 5.15 4.08 -7.84
C TYR A 377 6.48 4.43 -7.19
N GLU A 378 6.39 4.80 -5.93
CA GLU A 378 7.51 4.99 -5.03
C GLU A 378 7.14 4.30 -3.72
N VAL A 379 8.09 3.53 -3.17
CA VAL A 379 7.97 3.06 -1.79
C VAL A 379 8.65 4.10 -0.90
N LEU A 380 7.86 4.74 -0.05
CA LEU A 380 8.36 5.75 0.88
C LEU A 380 9.05 5.08 2.07
N ALA A 381 10.23 5.59 2.43
CA ALA A 381 10.94 5.16 3.64
C ALA A 381 10.17 5.59 4.91
N GLY A 382 10.04 4.67 5.87
CA GLY A 382 9.39 4.93 7.16
C GLY A 382 8.43 3.82 7.60
N PRO A 383 7.92 3.87 8.85
CA PRO A 383 7.16 2.78 9.43
C PRO A 383 5.98 2.34 8.56
N GLY A 384 6.05 1.11 8.02
CA GLY A 384 5.00 0.50 7.21
C GLY A 384 5.17 0.63 5.70
N ASN A 385 6.27 1.24 5.21
CA ASN A 385 6.70 1.24 3.80
C ASN A 385 5.55 1.53 2.83
N LEU A 386 5.00 2.74 2.94
CA LEU A 386 3.83 3.15 2.19
C LEU A 386 4.13 3.14 0.68
N LEU A 387 3.30 2.43 -0.07
CA LEU A 387 3.21 2.51 -1.52
C LEU A 387 2.54 3.83 -1.90
N ARG A 388 3.32 4.77 -2.40
CA ARG A 388 2.80 5.92 -3.12
C ARG A 388 2.73 5.57 -4.59
N TRP A 389 1.56 5.70 -5.18
CA TRP A 389 1.36 5.38 -6.59
C TRP A 389 0.34 6.30 -7.23
N SER A 390 0.65 6.70 -8.45
CA SER A 390 -0.20 7.55 -9.28
C SER A 390 0.36 7.64 -10.70
N VAL A 391 -0.45 8.15 -11.62
CA VAL A 391 0.08 8.72 -12.87
C VAL A 391 0.74 10.07 -12.51
N PRO A 392 1.97 10.35 -12.94
CA PRO A 392 2.56 11.67 -12.73
C PRO A 392 1.70 12.76 -13.39
N ALA A 393 1.53 13.91 -12.74
CA ALA A 393 0.61 14.96 -13.22
C ALA A 393 0.91 15.45 -14.65
N ARG A 394 2.17 15.38 -15.10
CA ARG A 394 2.59 15.67 -16.48
C ARG A 394 2.07 14.66 -17.51
N ASP A 395 1.83 13.42 -17.09
CA ASP A 395 1.50 12.27 -17.93
C ASP A 395 -0.01 11.97 -17.92
N GLY A 396 -0.76 12.50 -16.94
CA GLY A 396 -2.22 12.45 -16.89
C GLY A 396 -2.80 12.25 -15.49
N HIS A 397 -4.03 11.73 -15.46
CA HIS A 397 -4.77 11.37 -14.24
C HIS A 397 -4.80 9.85 -14.06
N ASP A 398 -5.04 9.38 -12.85
CA ASP A 398 -5.14 7.96 -12.49
C ASP A 398 -6.57 7.47 -12.24
N ASP A 399 -7.61 8.27 -12.56
CA ASP A 399 -9.00 8.05 -12.13
C ASP A 399 -9.56 6.65 -12.46
N LEU A 400 -9.33 6.12 -13.67
CA LEU A 400 -9.83 4.78 -14.05
C LEU A 400 -9.05 3.66 -13.35
N VAL A 401 -7.77 3.88 -13.06
CA VAL A 401 -6.95 2.93 -12.31
C VAL A 401 -7.35 2.94 -10.83
N ILE A 402 -7.59 4.11 -10.24
CA ILE A 402 -8.10 4.24 -8.88
C ILE A 402 -9.48 3.60 -8.76
N SER A 403 -10.40 3.93 -9.66
CA SER A 403 -11.72 3.31 -9.75
C SER A 403 -11.64 1.78 -9.87
N ALA A 404 -10.69 1.25 -10.66
CA ALA A 404 -10.47 -0.20 -10.74
C ALA A 404 -9.95 -0.79 -9.41
N ALA A 405 -9.00 -0.10 -8.77
CA ALA A 405 -8.38 -0.55 -7.54
C ALA A 405 -9.36 -0.63 -6.35
N LEU A 406 -10.41 0.20 -6.34
CA LEU A 406 -11.51 0.12 -5.37
C LEU A 406 -12.20 -1.26 -5.32
N THR A 407 -12.02 -2.13 -6.33
CA THR A 407 -12.43 -3.54 -6.29
C THR A 407 -11.91 -4.25 -5.04
N ALA A 408 -10.69 -3.92 -4.61
CA ALA A 408 -10.05 -4.57 -3.47
C ALA A 408 -10.81 -4.38 -2.15
N GLU A 409 -11.64 -3.34 -2.01
CA GLU A 409 -12.46 -3.17 -0.82
C GLU A 409 -13.64 -4.16 -0.76
N LEU A 410 -14.02 -4.79 -1.87
CA LEU A 410 -15.04 -5.85 -1.88
C LEU A 410 -14.58 -7.11 -1.14
N GLU A 411 -13.26 -7.37 -1.06
CA GLU A 411 -12.69 -8.50 -0.31
C GLU A 411 -12.96 -8.41 1.20
N ARG A 412 -13.37 -7.24 1.69
CA ARG A 412 -13.63 -6.97 3.10
C ARG A 412 -15.11 -7.18 3.47
N ILE A 413 -15.93 -7.54 2.49
CA ILE A 413 -17.38 -7.72 2.62
C ILE A 413 -17.68 -9.22 2.56
N ASP A 414 -18.56 -9.71 3.42
CA ASP A 414 -19.06 -11.08 3.27
C ASP A 414 -20.00 -11.14 2.05
N PRO A 415 -19.67 -11.89 0.99
CA PRO A 415 -20.51 -11.97 -0.18
C PRO A 415 -21.81 -12.74 0.10
N ARG A 416 -22.01 -13.39 1.26
CA ARG A 416 -23.25 -14.15 1.52
C ARG A 416 -24.46 -13.23 1.68
N PRO A 417 -25.64 -13.60 1.13
CA PRO A 417 -26.85 -12.83 1.33
C PRO A 417 -27.21 -12.78 2.82
N ARG A 418 -27.49 -11.58 3.35
CA ARG A 418 -28.02 -11.40 4.70
C ARG A 418 -29.45 -11.99 4.74
N ILE A 419 -29.59 -13.21 5.27
CA ILE A 419 -30.89 -13.82 5.56
C ILE A 419 -31.38 -13.24 6.88
N ALA A 420 -32.46 -12.47 6.86
CA ALA A 420 -33.14 -12.04 8.07
C ALA A 420 -33.95 -13.23 8.63
N HIS A 421 -33.53 -13.79 9.75
CA HIS A 421 -34.39 -14.67 10.54
C HIS A 421 -35.41 -13.80 11.28
N GLY A 422 -36.64 -13.76 10.77
CA GLY A 422 -37.75 -13.19 11.53
C GLY A 422 -38.04 -14.09 12.72
N HIS A 423 -37.86 -13.58 13.94
CA HIS A 423 -38.45 -14.20 15.12
C HIS A 423 -39.95 -13.92 15.09
N GLU A 424 -40.74 -14.92 14.74
CA GLU A 424 -42.16 -14.96 15.09
C GLU A 424 -42.23 -15.11 16.62
N HIS A 425 -42.67 -14.05 17.30
CA HIS A 425 -43.14 -14.15 18.67
C HIS A 425 -44.53 -14.82 18.63
N THR A 426 -44.57 -16.11 18.97
CA THR A 426 -45.79 -16.78 19.46
C THR A 426 -46.18 -16.27 20.84
#